data_AF-A0A954I4Z8-F1
#
_entry.id   AF-A0A954I4Z8-F1
#
_cell.length_a   1.000
_cell.length_b   1.000
_cell.length_c   1.000
_cell.angle_alpha   90.00
_cell.angle_beta   90.00
_cell.angle_gamma   90.00
#
_symmetry.space_group_name_H-M   'P 1'
#
loop_
_entity.id
_entity.type
_entity.pdbx_description
1 polymer ?
#
loop_
_entity_poly.entity_id
_entity_poly.type
_entity_poly.pdbx_seq_one_letter_code
_entity_poly.pdbx_strand_id
1 'polypeptide(L)'
;MSDLKRVSFLSILFLVLLRLAIGWQFLYEGLWKYDTLDSPSPWTAKGYLANAEGPLRDHFRSMVGDFPEGNDPDDLLWLDYERVSQSWDEWVKRFIAHYDLSDEQQQTMQKMLNGPEQWTFPIK
;
A
#
# COMPACT_ATOMS: atom_id res chain seq x y z
N MET A 1 -15.72 -53.62 0.92
CA MET A 1 -14.73 -52.67 1.46
C MET A 1 -13.37 -53.18 1.04
N SER A 2 -12.83 -52.57 -0.01
CA SER A 2 -11.52 -52.85 -0.63
C SER A 2 -11.35 -51.82 -1.77
N ASP A 3 -11.49 -50.53 -1.50
CA ASP A 3 -10.62 -49.61 -0.75
C ASP A 3 -9.29 -49.28 -1.46
N LEU A 4 -9.24 -48.02 -1.93
CA LEU A 4 -8.05 -47.15 -2.05
C LEU A 4 -6.92 -47.49 -3.04
N LYS A 5 -7.13 -48.31 -4.08
CA LYS A 5 -6.08 -48.57 -5.11
C LYS A 5 -6.47 -48.18 -6.54
N ARG A 6 -6.95 -46.95 -6.78
CA ARG A 6 -7.17 -46.43 -8.14
C ARG A 6 -6.23 -45.31 -8.56
N VAL A 7 -5.30 -44.90 -7.68
CA VAL A 7 -4.32 -43.85 -7.96
C VAL A 7 -2.93 -44.47 -7.92
N SER A 8 -2.19 -44.35 -9.02
CA SER A 8 -0.80 -44.82 -9.09
C SER A 8 0.06 -44.06 -8.09
N PHE A 9 1.01 -44.75 -7.44
CA PHE A 9 1.96 -44.13 -6.52
C PHE A 9 2.65 -42.90 -7.15
N LEU A 10 2.97 -42.98 -8.45
CA LEU A 10 3.59 -41.89 -9.18
C LEU A 10 2.69 -40.66 -9.26
N SER A 11 1.38 -40.84 -9.40
CA SER A 11 0.40 -39.74 -9.38
C SER A 11 0.34 -39.08 -8.00
N ILE A 12 0.40 -39.88 -6.92
CA ILE A 12 0.45 -39.35 -5.54
C ILE A 12 1.73 -38.52 -5.34
N LEU A 13 2.88 -39.04 -5.78
CA LEU A 13 4.16 -38.35 -5.71
C LEU A 13 4.12 -36.99 -6.43
N PHE A 14 3.65 -36.97 -7.68
CA PHE A 14 3.54 -35.72 -8.44
C PHE A 14 2.54 -34.73 -7.84
N LEU A 15 1.43 -35.21 -7.25
CA LEU A 15 0.48 -34.33 -6.54
C LEU A 15 1.11 -33.70 -5.30
N VAL A 16 1.93 -34.45 -4.55
CA VAL A 16 2.66 -33.91 -3.40
C VAL A 16 3.70 -32.88 -3.85
N LEU A 17 4.47 -33.20 -4.89
CA LEU A 17 5.46 -32.28 -5.45
C LEU A 17 4.81 -30.99 -5.98
N LEU A 18 3.68 -31.09 -6.68
CA LEU A 18 2.93 -29.93 -7.16
C LEU A 18 2.46 -29.06 -5.98
N ARG A 19 1.93 -29.67 -4.91
CA ARG A 19 1.52 -28.93 -3.70
C ARG A 19 2.69 -28.23 -3.03
N LEU A 20 3.85 -28.90 -2.93
CA LEU A 20 5.06 -28.31 -2.37
C LEU A 20 5.59 -27.18 -3.25
N ALA A 21 5.57 -27.33 -4.58
CA ALA A 21 6.01 -26.30 -5.52
C ALA A 21 5.14 -25.03 -5.43
N ILE A 22 3.81 -25.19 -5.44
CA ILE A 22 2.88 -24.07 -5.28
C ILE A 22 3.05 -23.42 -3.90
N GLY A 23 3.15 -24.23 -2.85
CA GLY A 23 3.37 -23.74 -1.49
C GLY A 23 4.69 -22.97 -1.34
N TRP A 24 5.76 -23.46 -1.97
CA TRP A 24 7.05 -22.79 -1.98
C TRP A 24 7.02 -21.44 -2.70
N GLN A 25 6.34 -21.36 -3.85
CA GLN A 25 6.16 -20.09 -4.56
C GLN A 25 5.42 -19.07 -3.69
N PHE A 26 4.33 -19.48 -3.01
CA PHE A 26 3.60 -18.59 -2.10
C PHE A 26 4.41 -18.18 -0.88
N LEU A 27 5.21 -19.08 -0.31
CA LEU A 27 6.11 -18.76 0.79
C LEU A 27 7.16 -17.72 0.38
N TYR A 28 7.80 -17.94 -0.77
CA TYR A 28 8.79 -17.01 -1.31
C TYR A 28 8.20 -15.62 -1.56
N GLU A 29 7.07 -15.54 -2.26
CA GLU A 29 6.34 -14.28 -2.50
C GLU A 29 5.92 -13.60 -1.19
N GLY A 30 5.48 -14.37 -0.19
CA GLY A 30 5.10 -13.85 1.12
C GLY A 30 6.28 -13.24 1.87
N LEU A 31 7.42 -13.96 1.91
CA LEU A 31 8.64 -13.46 2.54
C LEU A 31 9.18 -12.23 1.81
N TRP A 32 9.21 -12.25 0.48
CA TRP A 32 9.64 -11.11 -0.32
C TRP A 32 8.78 -9.86 -0.02
N LYS A 33 7.45 -10.01 0.04
CA LYS A 33 6.56 -8.90 0.41
C LYS A 33 6.83 -8.39 1.82
N TYR A 34 7.04 -9.30 2.78
CA TYR A 34 7.35 -8.93 4.15
C TYR A 34 8.67 -8.13 4.25
N ASP A 35 9.73 -8.62 3.59
CA ASP A 35 11.04 -7.96 3.61
C ASP A 35 11.02 -6.58 2.94
N THR A 36 10.12 -6.36 1.97
CA THR A 36 9.97 -5.03 1.35
C THR A 36 9.29 -4.00 2.26
N LEU A 37 8.60 -4.39 3.34
CA LEU A 37 7.84 -3.46 4.19
C LEU A 37 8.73 -2.39 4.84
N ASP A 38 9.97 -2.74 5.18
CA ASP A 38 10.95 -1.82 5.78
C ASP A 38 11.77 -1.06 4.73
N SER A 39 11.50 -1.28 3.43
CA SER A 39 12.21 -0.63 2.33
C SER A 39 11.56 0.71 1.94
N PRO A 40 12.26 1.60 1.20
CA PRO A 40 11.69 2.86 0.72
C PRO A 40 10.47 2.71 -0.20
N SER A 41 10.27 1.53 -0.78
CA SER A 41 9.14 1.21 -1.66
C SER A 41 8.46 -0.07 -1.18
N PRO A 42 7.67 0.00 -0.09
CA PRO A 42 7.04 -1.18 0.48
C PRO A 42 5.98 -1.76 -0.46
N TRP A 43 5.90 -3.09 -0.51
CA TRP A 43 4.85 -3.74 -1.26
C TRP A 43 3.48 -3.35 -0.69
N THR A 44 2.55 -2.97 -1.57
CA THR A 44 1.18 -2.63 -1.21
C THR A 44 0.18 -3.18 -2.21
N ALA A 45 -0.97 -3.66 -1.70
CA ALA A 45 -2.09 -4.07 -2.53
C ALA A 45 -2.89 -2.90 -3.10
N LYS A 46 -2.53 -1.65 -2.73
CA LYS A 46 -3.27 -0.43 -3.07
C LYS A 46 -3.61 -0.35 -4.56
N GLY A 47 -2.63 -0.57 -5.43
CA GLY A 47 -2.82 -0.49 -6.88
C GLY A 47 -3.83 -1.52 -7.43
N TYR A 48 -3.91 -2.71 -6.84
CA TYR A 48 -4.88 -3.72 -7.28
C TYR A 48 -6.30 -3.38 -6.84
N LEU A 49 -6.45 -2.89 -5.60
CA LEU A 49 -7.75 -2.52 -5.04
C LEU A 49 -8.31 -1.24 -5.65
N ALA A 50 -7.45 -0.27 -5.97
CA ALA A 50 -7.84 0.96 -6.70
C ALA A 50 -8.40 0.63 -8.10
N ASN A 51 -7.85 -0.38 -8.77
CA ASN A 51 -8.30 -0.84 -10.08
C ASN A 51 -9.40 -1.91 -10.01
N ALA A 52 -10.06 -2.10 -8.85
CA ALA A 52 -11.18 -3.03 -8.76
C ALA A 52 -12.31 -2.62 -9.73
N GLU A 53 -12.96 -3.60 -10.33
CA GLU A 53 -14.10 -3.42 -11.23
C GLU A 53 -15.27 -4.32 -10.80
N GLY A 54 -16.49 -3.91 -11.18
CA GLY A 54 -17.71 -4.66 -10.90
C GLY A 54 -18.46 -4.20 -9.64
N PRO A 55 -19.42 -5.02 -9.14
CA PRO A 55 -20.41 -4.58 -8.16
C PRO A 55 -19.83 -4.29 -6.76
N LEU A 56 -18.64 -4.81 -6.44
CA LEU A 56 -17.96 -4.60 -5.16
C LEU A 56 -16.82 -3.59 -5.25
N ARG A 57 -16.68 -2.90 -6.40
CA ARG A 57 -15.61 -1.93 -6.64
C ARG A 57 -15.53 -0.88 -5.53
N ASP A 58 -16.66 -0.26 -5.19
CA ASP A 58 -16.67 0.85 -4.25
C ASP A 58 -16.18 0.42 -2.86
N HIS A 59 -16.44 -0.84 -2.46
CA HIS A 59 -15.91 -1.41 -1.23
C HIS A 59 -14.38 -1.52 -1.27
N PHE A 60 -13.81 -2.08 -2.35
CA PHE A 60 -12.36 -2.21 -2.48
C PHE A 60 -11.65 -0.87 -2.61
N ARG A 61 -12.23 0.06 -3.36
CA ARG A 61 -11.68 1.41 -3.51
C ARG A 61 -11.79 2.24 -2.23
N SER A 62 -12.84 2.05 -1.43
CA SER A 62 -12.94 2.70 -0.12
C SER A 62 -11.83 2.30 0.86
N MET A 63 -11.21 1.12 0.69
CA MET A 63 -10.12 0.64 1.56
C MET A 63 -8.76 1.25 1.21
N VAL A 64 -8.63 1.93 0.07
CA VAL A 64 -7.36 2.47 -0.43
C VAL A 64 -7.28 3.99 -0.48
N GLY A 65 -8.35 4.69 -0.07
CA GLY A 65 -8.36 6.15 -0.03
C GLY A 65 -7.24 6.72 0.83
N ASP A 66 -6.56 7.75 0.32
CA ASP A 66 -5.43 8.40 0.99
C ASP A 66 -5.83 9.40 2.07
N PHE A 67 -7.09 9.85 2.06
CA PHE A 67 -7.57 10.87 2.97
C PHE A 67 -8.26 10.25 4.20
N PRO A 68 -7.93 10.69 5.43
CA PRO A 68 -8.54 10.18 6.66
C PRO A 68 -10.07 10.37 6.70
N GLU A 69 -10.56 11.44 6.06
CA GLU A 69 -11.98 11.76 5.94
C GLU A 69 -12.44 11.66 4.48
N GLY A 70 -13.07 10.53 4.15
CA GLY A 70 -13.85 10.39 2.92
C GLY A 70 -13.65 9.04 2.25
N ASN A 71 -14.77 8.34 2.02
CA ASN A 71 -14.79 7.30 1.00
C ASN A 71 -14.63 7.99 -0.36
N ASP A 72 -13.43 7.93 -0.93
CA ASP A 72 -13.10 8.52 -2.24
C ASP A 72 -12.79 7.41 -3.26
N PRO A 73 -13.81 6.75 -3.80
CA PRO A 73 -13.61 5.64 -4.72
C PRO A 73 -13.07 6.07 -6.10
N ASP A 74 -13.00 7.38 -6.36
CA ASP A 74 -12.53 7.93 -7.65
C ASP A 74 -11.34 8.88 -7.48
N ASP A 75 -10.72 8.92 -6.29
CA ASP A 75 -9.57 9.77 -5.95
C ASP A 75 -9.77 11.29 -6.28
N LEU A 76 -11.03 11.76 -6.28
CA LEU A 76 -11.37 13.14 -6.64
C LEU A 76 -10.95 14.16 -5.58
N LEU A 77 -10.75 13.73 -4.34
CA LEU A 77 -10.32 14.60 -3.25
C LEU A 77 -8.90 15.15 -3.44
N TRP A 78 -8.08 14.53 -4.30
CA TRP A 78 -6.80 15.07 -4.72
C TRP A 78 -6.90 16.40 -5.49
N LEU A 79 -8.10 16.74 -6.00
CA LEU A 79 -8.36 18.02 -6.65
C LEU A 79 -8.67 19.15 -5.67
N ASP A 80 -8.95 18.83 -4.40
CA ASP A 80 -9.22 19.80 -3.34
C ASP A 80 -7.90 20.25 -2.71
N TYR A 81 -7.49 21.49 -3.03
CA TYR A 81 -6.24 22.06 -2.54
C TYR A 81 -6.14 22.06 -1.01
N GLU A 82 -7.21 22.42 -0.31
CA GLU A 82 -7.19 22.53 1.15
C GLU A 82 -6.96 21.14 1.77
N ARG A 83 -7.62 20.10 1.25
CA ARG A 83 -7.44 18.72 1.72
C ARG A 83 -6.04 18.19 1.44
N VAL A 84 -5.52 18.43 0.23
CA VAL A 84 -4.16 18.01 -0.12
C VAL A 84 -3.16 18.70 0.81
N SER A 85 -3.27 20.02 1.01
CA SER A 85 -2.41 20.77 1.93
C SER A 85 -2.44 20.19 3.34
N GLN A 86 -3.63 19.92 3.89
CA GLN A 86 -3.79 19.33 5.22
C GLN A 86 -3.15 17.94 5.31
N SER A 87 -3.31 17.10 4.29
CA SER A 87 -2.73 15.75 4.26
C SER A 87 -1.20 15.78 4.31
N TRP A 88 -0.57 16.75 3.63
CA TRP A 88 0.87 16.95 3.70
C TRP A 88 1.33 17.43 5.07
N ASP A 89 0.61 18.36 5.70
CA ASP A 89 0.90 18.82 7.06
C ASP A 89 0.83 17.67 8.07
N GLU A 90 -0.19 16.82 7.97
CA GLU A 90 -0.30 15.62 8.80
C GLU A 90 0.82 14.62 8.54
N TRP A 91 1.18 14.42 7.27
CA TRP A 91 2.29 13.55 6.89
C TRP A 91 3.60 14.03 7.51
N VAL A 92 3.89 15.34 7.44
CA VAL A 92 5.09 15.92 8.06
C VAL A 92 5.09 15.69 9.57
N LYS A 93 3.95 15.90 10.25
CA LYS A 93 3.83 15.63 11.70
C LYS A 93 4.14 14.17 12.03
N ARG A 94 3.58 13.21 11.28
CA ARG A 94 3.86 11.78 11.45
C ARG A 94 5.33 11.44 11.19
N PHE A 95 5.92 12.04 10.16
CA PHE A 95 7.31 11.82 9.80
C PHE A 95 8.27 12.33 10.88
N ILE A 96 8.05 13.55 11.39
CA ILE A 96 8.83 14.13 12.51
C ILE A 96 8.74 13.21 13.73
N ALA A 97 7.53 12.75 14.08
CA ALA A 97 7.33 11.87 15.22
C ALA A 97 7.96 10.48 15.04
N HIS A 98 7.99 9.94 13.81
CA HIS A 98 8.55 8.61 13.54
C HIS A 98 10.08 8.60 13.55
N TYR A 99 10.72 9.64 12.99
CA TYR A 99 12.17 9.71 12.84
C TYR A 99 12.88 10.60 13.88
N ASP A 100 12.14 11.23 14.80
CA ASP A 100 12.66 12.10 15.86
C ASP A 100 13.61 13.19 15.32
N LEU A 101 13.10 13.97 14.36
CA LEU A 101 13.91 14.97 13.66
C LEU A 101 14.35 16.13 14.56
N SER A 102 15.59 16.58 14.40
CA SER A 102 16.10 17.76 15.07
C SER A 102 15.42 19.04 14.58
N ASP A 103 15.49 20.11 15.39
CA ASP A 103 14.91 21.41 15.06
C ASP A 103 15.40 21.95 13.70
N GLU A 104 16.68 21.74 13.36
CA GLU A 104 17.26 22.14 12.07
C GLU A 104 16.66 21.36 10.89
N GLN A 105 16.41 20.06 11.07
CA GLN A 105 15.78 19.21 10.06
C GLN A 105 14.31 19.57 9.88
N GLN A 106 13.61 19.89 10.96
CA GLN A 106 12.22 20.35 10.91
C GLN A 106 12.09 21.67 10.13
N GLN A 107 12.98 22.64 10.36
CA GLN A 107 13.00 23.91 9.60
C GLN A 107 13.26 23.68 8.10
N THR A 108 14.16 22.76 7.77
CA THR A 108 14.44 22.39 6.38
C THR A 108 13.21 21.77 5.72
N MET A 109 12.51 20.88 6.42
CA MET A 109 11.27 20.26 5.95
C MET A 109 10.16 21.28 5.70
N GLN A 110 9.96 22.23 6.62
CA GLN A 110 8.96 23.29 6.46
C GLN A 110 9.24 24.17 5.23
N LYS A 111 10.52 24.45 4.93
CA LYS A 111 10.92 25.17 3.71
C LYS A 111 10.69 24.35 2.45
N MET A 112 10.90 23.03 2.49
CA MET A 112 10.61 22.15 1.35
C MET A 112 9.12 22.03 1.07
N LEU A 113 8.29 21.97 2.12
CA LEU A 113 6.84 21.82 1.99
C LEU A 113 6.17 23.08 1.44
N ASN A 114 6.45 24.24 2.04
CA ASN A 114 5.85 25.51 1.65
C ASN A 114 6.54 26.15 0.44
N GLY A 115 7.71 25.63 0.06
CA GLY A 115 8.55 26.22 -0.96
C GLY A 115 9.16 27.57 -0.54
N PRO A 116 9.93 28.21 -1.44
CA PRO A 116 10.45 29.54 -1.22
C PRO A 116 9.33 30.59 -1.17
N GLU A 117 9.43 31.60 -0.29
CA GLU A 117 8.43 32.67 -0.12
C GLU A 117 8.05 33.39 -1.43
N GLN A 118 8.94 33.41 -2.42
CA GLN A 118 8.69 34.01 -3.73
C GLN A 118 7.67 33.24 -4.60
N TRP A 119 7.33 32.00 -4.23
CA TRP A 119 6.39 31.13 -4.94
C TRP A 119 5.12 30.80 -4.13
N THR A 120 5.02 31.28 -2.89
CA THR A 120 3.80 31.17 -2.07
C THR A 120 2.81 32.25 -2.46
N PHE A 121 2.05 32.03 -3.55
CA PHE A 121 0.95 32.91 -3.91
C PHE A 121 -0.31 32.53 -3.11
N PRO A 122 -1.11 33.51 -2.64
CA PRO A 122 -2.44 33.21 -2.14
C PRO A 122 -3.27 32.68 -3.32
N ILE A 123 -3.58 31.39 -3.30
CA ILE A 123 -4.53 30.78 -4.23
C ILE A 123 -5.90 31.35 -3.85
N LYS A 124 -6.51 32.09 -4.79
CA LYS A 124 -7.83 32.72 -4.63
C LYS A 124 -8.96 31.72 -4.76
#